data_AF-A0AAW3MWE9-F1
#
_entry.id   AF-A0AAW3MWE9-F1
#
_cell.length_a   1.000
_cell.length_b   1.000
_cell.length_c   1.000
_cell.angle_alpha   90.00
_cell.angle_beta   90.00
_cell.angle_gamma   90.00
#
_symmetry.space_group_name_H-M   'P 1'
#
loop_
_entity.id
_entity.type
_entity.pdbx_description
1 polymer ?
#
loop_
_entity_poly.entity_id
_entity_poly.type
_entity_poly.pdbx_seq_one_letter_code
_entity_poly.pdbx_strand_id
1 'polypeptide(L)'
;MPYRGGTCKRTGEETIVLVPNIIALANEVYDGRIALTNPNLFQRDDHTCCYCGQRFTRAHLTREHIVPVSRGGPNTWMNCATACKDCNNLKGDRMLEEIGWKLLYVPYVPNQAEALILAGRNIQADQMDFLRNCLPENSPLLTRPQVG
;
A
#
# COMPACT_ATOMS: atom_id res chain seq x y z
N MET A 1 20.89 -6.95 -12.16
CA MET A 1 22.27 -7.08 -12.72
C MET A 1 22.20 -7.29 -14.24
N PRO A 2 23.06 -6.66 -15.06
CA PRO A 2 23.09 -6.89 -16.51
C PRO A 2 23.71 -8.24 -16.86
N TYR A 3 23.05 -9.02 -17.71
CA TYR A 3 23.62 -10.24 -18.28
C TYR A 3 24.35 -9.87 -19.57
N ARG A 4 25.61 -10.26 -19.66
CA ARG A 4 26.46 -10.00 -20.84
C ARG A 4 26.46 -11.24 -21.73
N GLY A 5 26.14 -11.04 -23.00
CA GLY A 5 26.17 -12.04 -24.06
C GLY A 5 27.40 -11.88 -24.96
N GLY A 6 27.36 -12.50 -26.13
CA GLY A 6 28.47 -12.44 -27.09
C GLY A 6 28.65 -11.06 -27.73
N THR A 7 29.87 -10.80 -28.19
CA THR A 7 30.24 -9.61 -28.97
C THR A 7 29.94 -9.83 -30.45
N CYS A 8 29.16 -8.93 -31.06
CA CYS A 8 28.87 -8.97 -32.49
C CYS A 8 30.15 -8.75 -33.30
N LYS A 9 30.57 -9.75 -34.08
CA LYS A 9 31.80 -9.67 -34.91
C LYS A 9 31.78 -8.54 -35.94
N ARG A 10 30.59 -8.06 -36.34
CA ARG A 10 30.41 -7.00 -37.34
C ARG A 10 30.42 -5.59 -36.74
N THR A 11 29.87 -5.40 -35.55
CA THR A 11 29.74 -4.07 -34.93
C THR A 11 30.69 -3.86 -33.76
N GLY A 12 31.29 -4.92 -33.21
CA GLY A 12 32.15 -4.86 -32.03
C GLY A 12 31.39 -4.65 -30.71
N GLU A 13 30.06 -4.56 -30.76
CA GLU A 13 29.23 -4.31 -29.59
C GLU A 13 28.91 -5.61 -28.84
N GLU A 14 28.94 -5.54 -27.51
CA GLU A 14 28.55 -6.63 -26.63
C GLU A 14 27.03 -6.67 -26.48
N THR A 15 26.44 -7.86 -26.60
CA THR A 15 25.01 -8.03 -26.32
C THR A 15 24.79 -7.87 -24.81
N ILE A 16 23.96 -6.92 -24.39
CA ILE A 16 23.63 -6.74 -22.97
C ILE A 16 22.12 -6.94 -22.80
N VAL A 17 21.74 -7.86 -21.91
CA VAL A 17 20.35 -8.07 -21.51
C VAL A 17 20.15 -7.48 -20.12
N LEU A 18 19.33 -6.44 -20.05
CA LEU A 18 18.83 -5.88 -18.80
C LEU A 18 17.58 -6.65 -18.40
N VAL A 19 17.72 -7.66 -17.55
CA VAL A 19 16.57 -8.28 -16.90
C VAL A 19 16.28 -7.59 -15.57
N PRO A 20 15.01 -7.29 -15.28
CA PRO A 20 14.59 -6.92 -13.93
C PRO A 20 14.98 -8.01 -12.93
N ASN A 21 15.41 -7.63 -11.72
CA ASN A 21 15.76 -8.58 -10.65
C ASN A 21 14.52 -9.23 -9.97
N ILE A 22 13.35 -9.17 -10.63
CA ILE A 22 12.14 -9.86 -10.21
C ILE A 22 11.86 -10.99 -11.21
N ILE A 23 12.07 -12.22 -10.77
CA ILE A 23 11.67 -13.43 -11.49
C ILE A 23 10.29 -13.81 -10.95
N ALA A 24 9.25 -13.64 -11.75
CA ALA A 24 7.97 -14.27 -11.46
C ALA A 24 8.12 -15.78 -11.72
N LEU A 25 8.06 -16.59 -10.66
CA LEU A 25 8.02 -18.05 -10.80
C LEU A 25 6.67 -18.43 -11.39
N ALA A 26 6.68 -18.86 -12.65
CA ALA A 26 5.49 -19.07 -13.49
C ALA A 26 4.45 -20.07 -12.94
N ASN A 27 4.74 -20.80 -11.85
CA ASN A 27 3.90 -21.91 -11.36
C ASN A 27 3.38 -21.76 -9.93
N GLU A 28 3.73 -20.71 -9.19
CA GLU A 28 3.03 -20.36 -7.95
C GLU A 28 2.32 -19.02 -8.15
N VAL A 29 1.00 -19.07 -8.30
CA VAL A 29 0.18 -17.86 -8.29
C VAL A 29 0.19 -17.33 -6.87
N TYR A 30 1.16 -16.47 -6.55
CA TYR A 30 1.04 -15.60 -5.40
C TYR A 30 -0.16 -14.69 -5.68
N ASP A 31 -1.28 -14.93 -4.99
CA ASP A 31 -2.53 -14.21 -5.25
C ASP A 31 -2.42 -12.70 -4.99
N GLY A 32 -1.30 -12.26 -4.38
CA GLY A 32 -0.99 -10.87 -4.12
C GLY A 32 -1.97 -10.19 -3.17
N ARG A 33 -2.85 -10.96 -2.51
CA ARG A 33 -3.88 -10.41 -1.62
C ARG A 33 -3.33 -10.40 -0.20
N ILE A 34 -3.10 -9.20 0.32
CA ILE A 34 -2.82 -9.03 1.74
C ILE A 34 -4.10 -9.02 2.56
N ALA A 35 -4.05 -9.70 3.71
CA ALA A 35 -5.12 -9.64 4.69
C ALA A 35 -5.27 -8.22 5.25
N LEU A 36 -6.52 -7.82 5.48
CA LEU A 36 -6.87 -6.56 6.15
C LEU A 36 -6.56 -6.67 7.66
N THR A 37 -5.31 -6.39 8.02
CA THR A 37 -4.84 -6.31 9.41
C THR A 37 -4.61 -4.84 9.79
N ASN A 38 -4.64 -4.51 11.09
CA ASN A 38 -4.33 -3.13 11.52
C ASN A 38 -2.93 -2.66 11.09
N PRO A 39 -1.85 -3.47 11.20
CA PRO A 39 -0.55 -3.09 10.63
C PRO A 39 -0.65 -2.70 9.15
N ASN A 40 -1.26 -3.54 8.31
CA ASN A 40 -1.34 -3.30 6.88
C ASN A 40 -2.22 -2.09 6.54
N LEU A 41 -3.33 -1.90 7.27
CA LEU A 41 -4.23 -0.77 7.11
C LEU A 41 -3.55 0.55 7.46
N PHE A 42 -2.90 0.62 8.63
CA PHE A 42 -2.18 1.82 9.06
C PHE A 42 -1.00 2.10 8.14
N GLN A 43 -0.38 1.06 7.60
CA GLN A 43 0.72 1.19 6.65
C GLN A 43 0.24 1.66 5.27
N ARG A 44 -0.92 1.20 4.79
CA ARG A 44 -1.58 1.67 3.55
C ARG A 44 -1.86 3.16 3.62
N ASP A 45 -2.37 3.62 4.75
CA ASP A 45 -2.82 4.99 4.95
C ASP A 45 -1.69 5.92 5.46
N ASP A 46 -0.43 5.49 5.40
CA ASP A 46 0.76 6.18 5.93
C ASP A 46 0.58 6.75 7.35
N HIS A 47 -0.10 5.97 8.21
CA HIS A 47 -0.39 6.33 9.60
C HIS A 47 -1.18 7.64 9.75
N THR A 48 -1.92 8.02 8.70
CA THR A 48 -2.65 9.28 8.60
C THR A 48 -4.13 9.07 8.90
N CYS A 49 -4.68 9.90 9.79
CA CYS A 49 -6.11 9.88 10.10
C CYS A 49 -6.94 10.32 8.89
N CYS A 50 -7.92 9.53 8.48
CA CYS A 50 -8.81 9.80 7.34
C CYS A 50 -9.73 11.01 7.53
N TYR A 51 -9.84 11.54 8.76
CA TYR A 51 -10.68 12.69 9.09
C TYR A 51 -9.87 13.97 9.28
N CYS A 52 -8.88 13.97 10.19
CA CYS A 52 -8.12 15.18 10.51
C CYS A 52 -6.81 15.35 9.73
N GLY A 53 -6.38 14.32 8.99
CA GLY A 53 -5.19 14.37 8.15
C GLY A 53 -3.86 14.39 8.92
N GLN A 54 -3.89 14.31 10.25
CA GLN A 54 -2.70 14.25 11.07
C GLN A 54 -2.11 12.83 11.07
N ARG A 55 -0.78 12.74 11.19
CA ARG A 55 -0.03 11.48 11.31
C ARG A 55 0.14 11.11 12.78
N PHE A 56 0.00 9.82 13.09
CA PHE A 56 0.08 9.32 14.47
C PHE A 56 0.96 8.08 14.57
N THR A 57 1.49 7.80 15.75
CA THR A 57 2.09 6.49 15.99
C THR A 57 0.99 5.43 16.09
N ARG A 58 1.35 4.17 15.81
CA ARG A 58 0.42 3.03 15.87
C ARG A 58 -0.39 2.94 17.16
N ALA A 59 0.15 3.38 18.30
CA ALA A 59 -0.53 3.36 19.58
C ALA A 59 -1.76 4.30 19.67
N HIS A 60 -1.82 5.32 18.82
CA HIS A 60 -2.92 6.29 18.77
C HIS A 60 -3.87 6.07 17.58
N LEU A 61 -3.60 5.06 16.76
CA LEU A 61 -4.41 4.72 15.60
C LEU A 61 -5.38 3.58 15.89
N THR A 62 -6.51 3.64 15.20
CA THR A 62 -7.58 2.66 15.26
C THR A 62 -8.08 2.37 13.85
N ARG A 63 -8.64 1.17 13.67
CA ARG A 63 -9.38 0.83 12.45
C ARG A 63 -10.75 1.49 12.55
N GLU A 64 -11.02 2.37 11.60
CA GLU A 64 -12.30 3.02 11.42
C GLU A 64 -13.13 2.26 10.38
N HIS A 65 -14.42 2.12 10.62
CA HIS A 65 -15.39 1.62 9.64
C HIS A 65 -16.24 2.80 9.15
N ILE A 66 -16.08 3.18 7.88
CA ILE A 66 -16.80 4.30 7.27
C ILE A 66 -18.30 4.14 7.48
N VAL A 67 -18.83 2.99 7.06
CA VAL A 67 -20.12 2.47 7.50
C VAL A 67 -19.88 1.69 8.79
N PRO A 68 -20.42 2.11 9.95
CA PRO A 68 -20.23 1.43 11.22
C PRO A 68 -20.69 -0.03 11.19
N VAL A 69 -20.01 -0.91 11.94
CA VAL A 69 -20.38 -2.34 12.05
C VAL A 69 -21.80 -2.51 12.59
N SER A 70 -22.20 -1.69 13.57
CA SER A 70 -23.57 -1.68 14.12
C SER A 70 -24.65 -1.37 13.08
N ARG A 71 -24.26 -0.74 11.95
CA ARG A 71 -25.14 -0.42 10.82
C ARG A 71 -24.94 -1.36 9.63
N GLY A 72 -24.31 -2.52 9.84
CA GLY A 72 -24.08 -3.52 8.80
C GLY A 72 -22.85 -3.25 7.92
N GLY A 73 -21.97 -2.34 8.33
CA GLY A 73 -20.74 -2.05 7.61
C GLY A 73 -19.79 -3.25 7.52
N PRO A 74 -19.30 -3.62 6.32
CA PRO A 74 -18.46 -4.80 6.15
C PRO A 74 -17.01 -4.53 6.58
N ASN A 75 -16.29 -5.55 7.04
CA ASN A 75 -14.87 -5.45 7.37
C ASN A 75 -14.01 -5.65 6.11
N THR A 76 -13.96 -4.64 5.24
CA THR A 76 -13.28 -4.69 3.92
C THR A 76 -12.36 -3.49 3.73
N TRP A 77 -11.37 -3.62 2.84
CA TRP A 77 -10.46 -2.53 2.49
C TRP A 77 -11.18 -1.25 2.03
N MET A 78 -12.34 -1.38 1.37
CA MET A 78 -13.15 -0.26 0.89
C MET A 78 -13.98 0.42 1.99
N ASN A 79 -14.25 -0.27 3.10
CA ASN A 79 -15.00 0.28 4.23
C ASN A 79 -14.10 0.62 5.43
N CYS A 80 -12.85 0.17 5.44
CA CYS A 80 -11.92 0.40 6.53
C CYS A 80 -10.86 1.45 6.18
N ALA A 81 -10.63 2.35 7.12
CA ALA A 81 -9.59 3.38 7.04
C ALA A 81 -8.87 3.55 8.38
N THR A 82 -7.76 4.25 8.37
CA THR A 82 -7.01 4.63 9.56
C THR A 82 -7.61 5.89 10.17
N ALA A 83 -7.97 5.85 11.45
CA ALA A 83 -8.38 7.05 12.20
C ALA A 83 -7.64 7.13 13.53
N CYS A 84 -7.39 8.36 14.01
CA CYS A 84 -6.93 8.54 15.38
C CYS A 84 -8.07 8.24 16.38
N LYS A 85 -7.69 7.90 17.61
CA LYS A 85 -8.65 7.61 18.69
C LYS A 85 -9.67 8.73 18.89
N ASP A 86 -9.24 9.99 18.84
CA ASP A 86 -10.12 11.13 19.10
C ASP A 86 -11.19 11.28 18.02
N CYS A 87 -10.82 11.24 16.74
CA CYS A 87 -11.78 11.33 15.64
C CYS A 87 -12.70 10.11 15.57
N ASN A 88 -12.18 8.90 15.80
CA ASN A 88 -12.99 7.68 15.83
C ASN A 88 -14.02 7.73 16.97
N ASN A 89 -13.59 8.07 18.19
CA ASN A 89 -14.49 8.25 19.34
C ASN A 89 -15.54 9.32 19.06
N LEU A 90 -15.14 10.43 18.42
CA LEU A 90 -16.08 11.47 18.05
C LEU A 90 -17.07 10.99 17.00
N LYS A 91 -16.68 10.26 15.96
CA LYS A 91 -17.62 9.70 14.98
C LYS A 91 -18.59 8.70 15.63
N GLY A 92 -18.06 7.77 16.40
CA GLY A 92 -18.84 6.69 17.02
C GLY A 92 -19.53 5.82 15.97
N ASP A 93 -20.81 5.51 16.20
CA ASP A 93 -21.64 4.70 15.32
C ASP A 93 -22.43 5.52 14.28
N ARG A 94 -22.03 6.76 14.05
CA ARG A 94 -22.68 7.66 13.09
C ARG A 94 -22.12 7.48 11.69
N MET A 95 -23.00 7.64 10.71
CA MET A 95 -22.67 7.77 9.30
C MET A 95 -22.03 9.13 9.04
N LEU A 96 -21.18 9.24 8.02
CA LEU A 96 -20.49 10.50 7.71
C LEU A 96 -21.49 11.60 7.35
N GLU A 97 -22.58 11.24 6.67
CA GLU A 97 -23.67 12.12 6.27
C GLU A 97 -24.39 12.72 7.48
N GLU A 98 -24.53 11.97 8.58
CA GLU A 98 -25.23 12.43 9.79
C GLU A 98 -24.46 13.53 10.55
N ILE A 99 -23.13 13.50 10.45
CA ILE A 99 -22.24 14.47 11.10
C ILE A 99 -21.67 15.50 10.13
N GLY A 100 -22.05 15.42 8.84
CA GLY A 100 -21.55 16.29 7.79
C GLY A 100 -20.04 16.15 7.53
N TRP A 101 -19.45 15.02 7.91
CA TRP A 101 -18.03 14.77 7.71
C TRP A 101 -17.76 14.20 6.33
N LYS A 102 -16.51 14.34 5.89
CA LYS A 102 -16.00 13.77 4.64
C LYS A 102 -14.67 13.10 4.92
N LEU A 103 -14.34 12.09 4.13
CA LEU A 103 -13.02 11.49 4.15
C LEU A 103 -12.05 12.39 3.38
N LEU A 104 -10.82 12.49 3.88
CA LEU A 104 -9.75 13.20 3.18
C LEU A 104 -9.17 12.39 2.01
N TYR A 105 -9.35 11.07 2.03
CA TYR A 105 -8.98 10.15 0.95
C TYR A 105 -9.98 9.00 0.87
N VAL A 106 -10.05 8.37 -0.30
CA VAL A 106 -10.94 7.22 -0.54
C VAL A 106 -10.16 5.94 -0.23
N PRO A 107 -10.66 5.06 0.67
CA PRO A 107 -10.03 3.76 0.87
C PRO A 107 -10.06 2.93 -0.40
N TYR A 108 -9.00 2.15 -0.60
CA TYR A 108 -8.82 1.32 -1.77
C TYR A 108 -8.28 -0.06 -1.39
N VAL A 109 -8.43 -1.02 -2.30
CA VAL A 109 -7.83 -2.36 -2.18
C VAL A 109 -6.40 -2.30 -2.73
N PRO A 110 -5.37 -2.61 -1.94
CA PRO A 110 -3.99 -2.61 -2.42
C PRO A 110 -3.79 -3.56 -3.59
N ASN A 111 -3.08 -3.12 -4.62
CA ASN A 111 -2.69 -3.98 -5.74
C ASN A 111 -1.53 -4.93 -5.35
N GLN A 112 -1.07 -5.79 -6.26
CA GLN A 112 -0.02 -6.77 -5.95
C GLN A 112 1.31 -6.12 -5.53
N ALA A 113 1.71 -5.01 -6.16
CA ALA A 113 2.94 -4.31 -5.81
C ALA A 113 2.83 -3.66 -4.42
N GLU A 114 1.71 -3.00 -4.13
CA GLU A 114 1.41 -2.44 -2.82
C GLU A 114 1.33 -3.53 -1.75
N ALA A 115 0.70 -4.66 -2.05
CA ALA A 115 0.62 -5.81 -1.17
C ALA A 115 2.01 -6.33 -0.78
N LEU A 116 2.94 -6.43 -1.73
CA LEU A 116 4.32 -6.83 -1.45
C LEU A 116 5.04 -5.82 -0.55
N ILE A 117 4.88 -4.52 -0.82
CA ILE A 117 5.45 -3.44 0.01
C ILE A 117 4.87 -3.47 1.44
N LEU A 118 3.55 -3.60 1.55
CA LEU A 118 2.83 -3.59 2.82
C LEU A 118 3.07 -4.85 3.66
N ALA A 119 3.41 -5.99 3.03
CA ALA A 119 3.75 -7.23 3.73
C ALA A 119 5.03 -7.12 4.57
N GLY A 120 5.79 -6.03 4.48
CA GLY A 120 6.96 -5.77 5.33
C GLY A 120 8.07 -6.80 5.13
N ARG A 121 8.16 -7.39 3.92
CA ARG A 121 9.27 -8.28 3.58
C ARG A 121 10.55 -7.45 3.47
N ASN A 122 11.69 -8.07 3.75
CA ASN A 122 12.98 -7.47 3.47
C ASN A 122 13.19 -7.46 1.95
N ILE A 123 12.85 -6.33 1.31
CA ILE A 123 12.90 -6.15 -0.14
C ILE A 123 14.16 -5.35 -0.45
N GLN A 124 15.00 -5.86 -1.36
CA GLN A 124 16.23 -5.17 -1.76
C GLN A 124 15.90 -3.82 -2.42
N ALA A 125 16.81 -2.85 -2.35
CA ALA A 125 16.56 -1.49 -2.82
C ALA A 125 16.15 -1.42 -4.31
N ASP A 126 16.80 -2.21 -5.16
CA ASP A 126 16.49 -2.32 -6.59
C ASP A 126 15.12 -2.96 -6.85
N GLN A 127 14.71 -3.90 -6.01
CA GLN A 127 13.38 -4.50 -6.04
C GLN A 127 12.31 -3.51 -5.56
N MET A 128 12.61 -2.68 -4.56
CA MET A 128 11.71 -1.61 -4.11
C MET A 128 11.50 -0.56 -5.20
N ASP A 129 12.55 -0.19 -5.94
CA ASP A 129 12.46 0.76 -7.05
C ASP A 129 11.58 0.21 -8.18
N PHE A 130 11.71 -1.08 -8.50
CA PHE A 130 10.80 -1.74 -9.45
C PHE A 130 9.35 -1.72 -8.96
N LEU A 131 9.10 -2.11 -7.71
CA LEU A 131 7.73 -2.15 -7.17
C LEU A 131 7.07 -0.77 -7.15
N ARG A 132 7.84 0.29 -6.84
CA ARG A 132 7.37 1.69 -6.92
C ARG A 132 6.93 2.08 -8.33
N ASN A 133 7.64 1.65 -9.36
CA ASN A 133 7.24 1.91 -10.75
C ASN A 133 5.95 1.18 -11.16
N CYS A 134 5.56 0.14 -10.41
CA CYS A 134 4.29 -0.57 -10.62
C CYS A 134 3.13 0.01 -9.77
N LEU A 135 3.37 1.06 -8.98
CA LEU A 135 2.34 1.72 -8.19
C LEU A 135 1.50 2.68 -9.06
N PRO A 136 0.20 2.82 -8.76
CA PRO A 136 -0.62 3.89 -9.33
C PRO A 136 0.00 5.26 -9.02
N GLU A 137 -0.10 6.22 -9.94
CA GLU A 137 0.46 7.58 -9.79
C GLU A 137 -0.01 8.30 -8.50
N ASN A 138 -1.22 7.98 -8.05
CA ASN A 138 -1.84 8.54 -6.85
C ASN A 138 -1.68 7.65 -5.60
N SER A 139 -0.83 6.62 -5.64
CA SER A 139 -0.62 5.75 -4.48
C SER A 139 0.05 6.53 -3.33
N PRO A 140 -0.53 6.54 -2.12
CA PRO A 140 0.08 7.16 -0.94
C PRO A 140 1.48 6.60 -0.61
N LEU A 141 1.82 5.40 -1.10
CA LEU A 141 3.11 4.77 -0.88
C LEU A 141 4.25 5.41 -1.68
N LEU A 142 3.95 6.20 -2.73
CA LEU A 142 4.96 6.92 -3.53
C LEU A 142 5.55 8.12 -2.78
N THR A 143 4.76 8.81 -1.97
CA THR A 143 5.17 10.03 -1.26
C THR A 143 5.89 9.76 0.07
N ARG A 144 6.12 8.48 0.42
CA ARG A 144 6.68 8.07 1.71
C ARG A 144 8.21 8.22 1.73
N PRO A 145 8.81 8.89 2.75
CA PRO A 145 10.26 8.85 2.94
C PRO A 145 10.71 7.41 3.26
N GLN A 146 11.81 6.97 2.64
CA GLN A 146 12.36 5.63 2.86
C GLN A 146 12.71 5.46 4.34
N VAL A 147 12.12 4.46 5.01
CA VAL A 147 12.65 4.00 6.29
C VAL A 147 13.77 3.03 5.92
N GLY A 148 15.00 3.50 6.07
CA GLY A 148 16.21 2.68 5.91
C GLY A 148 16.34 1.64 7.02
#